data_AF-A0A3D4NZV0-F1
#
_entry.id   AF-A0A3D4NZV0-F1
#
_cell.length_a   1.000
_cell.length_b   1.000
_cell.length_c   1.000
_cell.angle_alpha   90.00
_cell.angle_beta   90.00
_cell.angle_gamma   90.00
#
_symmetry.space_group_name_H-M   'P 1'
#
loop_
_entity.id
_entity.type
_entity.pdbx_description
1 polymer ?
#
loop_
_entity_poly.entity_id
_entity_poly.type
_entity_poly.pdbx_seq_one_letter_code
_entity_poly.pdbx_strand_id
1 'polypeptide(L)' 'MKDRPRELNETKLAGLIDMESEFKGDLTFKGSFRIEGTFKGTINSDSLLVVGERGKVEADVKVGQLVINGEVRGTLQAS' A
#
# COMPACT_ATOMS: atom_id res chain seq x y z
N MET A 1 7.59 -7.75 -29.24
CA MET A 1 8.07 -6.98 -28.07
C MET A 1 8.07 -7.96 -26.90
N LYS A 2 9.21 -8.18 -26.23
CA LYS A 2 9.27 -9.08 -25.07
C LYS A 2 8.87 -8.27 -23.85
N ASP A 3 7.72 -8.59 -23.26
CA ASP A 3 7.38 -8.13 -21.91
C ASP A 3 8.44 -8.67 -20.95
N ARG A 4 9.36 -7.79 -20.54
CA ARG A 4 10.24 -8.08 -19.41
C ARG A 4 9.33 -8.18 -18.18
N PRO A 5 9.41 -9.24 -17.36
CA PRO A 5 8.77 -9.22 -16.06
C PRO A 5 9.26 -7.95 -15.36
N ARG A 6 8.34 -7.10 -14.89
CA ARG A 6 8.72 -6.01 -13.98
C ARG A 6 9.42 -6.70 -12.81
N GLU A 7 10.74 -6.54 -12.69
CA GLU A 7 11.44 -6.88 -11.46
C GLU A 7 10.83 -5.99 -10.40
N LEU A 8 9.93 -6.58 -9.61
CA LEU A 8 9.36 -5.91 -8.48
C LEU A 8 10.53 -5.64 -7.54
N ASN A 9 10.82 -4.37 -7.30
CA ASN A 9 11.73 -3.97 -6.22
C ASN A 9 11.04 -4.30 -4.88
N GLU A 10 10.79 -5.59 -4.62
CA GLU A 10 10.34 -6.15 -3.34
C GLU A 10 11.42 -5.97 -2.26
N THR A 11 12.66 -5.68 -2.65
CA THR A 11 13.83 -5.74 -1.79
C THR A 11 13.98 -4.58 -0.80
N LYS A 12 13.21 -3.49 -0.91
CA LYS A 12 13.32 -2.35 0.02
C LYS A 12 11.98 -1.98 0.64
N LEU A 13 11.80 -2.38 1.90
CA LEU A 13 10.71 -1.93 2.76
C LEU A 13 10.88 -0.45 3.09
N ALA A 14 9.92 0.36 2.65
CA ALA A 14 9.86 1.80 2.89
C ALA A 14 9.25 2.12 4.25
N GLY A 15 8.29 1.30 4.70
CA GLY A 15 7.62 1.51 5.97
C GLY A 15 6.58 0.45 6.31
N LEU A 16 6.21 0.43 7.59
CA LEU A 16 5.20 -0.43 8.17
C LEU A 16 4.35 0.41 9.13
N ILE A 17 3.03 0.31 9.00
CA ILE A 17 2.09 0.71 10.05
C ILE A 17 1.66 -0.58 10.75
N ASP A 18 2.14 -0.78 11.97
CA ASP A 18 1.90 -2.03 12.71
C ASP A 18 0.47 -2.09 13.27
N MET A 19 0.05 -3.30 13.63
CA MET A 19 -1.14 -3.57 14.43
C MET A 19 -1.03 -2.70 15.69
N GLU A 20 -2.09 -2.02 16.11
CA GLU A 20 -2.08 -1.00 17.20
C GLU A 20 -1.65 0.43 16.80
N SER A 21 -1.28 0.67 15.54
CA SER A 21 -1.10 2.04 15.03
C SER A 21 -2.32 2.53 14.25
N GLU A 22 -2.72 3.79 14.46
CA GLU A 22 -3.65 4.52 13.59
C GLU A 22 -2.92 5.72 12.97
N PHE A 23 -3.01 5.85 11.65
CA PHE A 23 -2.47 6.99 10.91
C PHE A 23 -3.59 7.70 10.16
N LYS A 24 -3.59 9.04 10.21
CA LYS A 24 -4.49 9.88 9.44
C LYS A 24 -3.72 10.94 8.66
N GLY A 25 -3.85 10.94 7.34
CA GLY A 25 -3.23 11.93 6.46
C GLY A 25 -2.86 11.38 5.09
N ASP A 26 -1.84 11.96 4.49
CA ASP A 26 -1.37 11.61 3.15
C ASP A 26 -0.09 10.79 3.22
N LEU A 27 -0.03 9.70 2.45
CA LEU A 27 1.11 8.79 2.39
C LEU A 27 1.67 8.72 0.97
N THR A 28 2.96 9.01 0.84
CA THR A 28 3.75 8.76 -0.37
C THR A 28 5.01 7.99 0.00
N PHE A 29 5.37 6.98 -0.79
CA PHE A 29 6.51 6.11 -0.51
C PHE A 29 7.17 5.60 -1.79
N LYS A 30 8.40 5.12 -1.66
CA LYS A 30 9.17 4.44 -2.72
C LYS A 30 9.66 3.09 -2.19
N GLY A 31 9.43 2.00 -2.92
CA GLY A 31 9.63 0.63 -2.41
C GLY A 31 8.33 0.05 -1.86
N SER A 32 8.39 -1.02 -1.07
CA SER A 32 7.19 -1.65 -0.52
C SER A 32 6.72 -0.95 0.76
N PHE A 33 5.41 -0.83 0.96
CA PHE A 33 4.82 -0.34 2.21
C PHE A 33 3.78 -1.33 2.72
N ARG A 34 3.78 -1.60 4.02
CA ARG A 34 2.85 -2.56 4.64
C ARG A 34 1.97 -1.89 5.70
N ILE A 35 0.69 -2.23 5.72
CA ILE A 35 -0.28 -1.74 6.71
C ILE A 35 -0.93 -2.94 7.39
N GLU A 36 -0.65 -3.11 8.67
CA GLU A 36 -1.33 -4.04 9.59
C GLU A 36 -2.23 -3.30 10.59
N GLY A 37 -2.08 -1.98 10.73
CA GLY A 37 -2.92 -1.11 11.56
C GLY A 37 -4.06 -0.42 10.80
N THR A 38 -4.50 0.73 11.30
CA THR A 38 -5.55 1.55 10.68
C THR A 38 -4.95 2.73 9.92
N PHE A 39 -5.40 2.97 8.69
CA PHE A 39 -5.02 4.12 7.89
C PHE A 39 -6.26 4.85 7.37
N LYS A 40 -6.28 6.19 7.47
CA LYS A 40 -7.32 7.04 6.88
C LYS A 40 -6.72 8.21 6.10
N GLY A 41 -7.13 8.41 4.86
CA GLY A 41 -6.71 9.58 4.07
C GLY A 41 -6.40 9.26 2.60
N THR A 42 -5.21 9.62 2.11
CA THR A 42 -4.83 9.36 0.73
C THR A 42 -3.50 8.62 0.63
N ILE A 43 -3.37 7.72 -0.34
CA ILE A 43 -2.14 6.96 -0.60
C ILE A 43 -1.78 7.11 -2.08
N ASN A 44 -0.58 7.62 -2.37
CA ASN A 44 -0.06 7.77 -3.73
C ASN A 44 1.36 7.18 -3.85
N SER A 45 1.55 6.22 -4.76
CA SER A 45 2.87 5.69 -5.11
C SER A 45 2.84 4.98 -6.47
N ASP A 46 3.99 4.77 -7.09
CA ASP A 46 4.12 3.82 -8.23
C ASP A 46 4.64 2.45 -7.77
N SER A 47 4.70 2.22 -6.44
CA SER A 47 5.29 1.02 -5.83
C SER A 47 4.22 0.10 -5.21
N LEU A 48 4.68 -0.94 -4.49
CA LEU A 48 3.84 -1.95 -3.86
C LEU A 48 3.28 -1.48 -2.51
N LEU A 49 1.95 -1.50 -2.38
CA LEU A 49 1.25 -1.43 -1.10
C LEU A 49 0.71 -2.81 -0.72
N VAL A 50 0.97 -3.24 0.51
CA VAL A 50 0.40 -4.45 1.11
C VAL A 50 -0.49 -4.05 2.28
N VAL A 51 -1.78 -4.35 2.18
CA VAL A 51 -2.71 -4.31 3.31
C VAL A 51 -2.73 -5.71 3.91
N GLY A 52 -2.13 -5.87 5.08
CA GLY A 52 -2.07 -7.14 5.80
C GLY A 52 -3.41 -7.56 6.39
N GLU A 53 -3.46 -8.75 6.97
CA GLU A 53 -4.72 -9.38 7.46
C GLU A 53 -5.43 -8.52 8.51
N ARG A 54 -4.68 -7.75 9.31
CA ARG A 54 -5.26 -6.85 10.32
C ARG A 54 -5.44 -5.41 9.82
N GLY A 55 -4.93 -5.11 8.62
CA GLY A 55 -4.96 -3.79 8.02
C GLY A 55 -6.38 -3.32 7.74
N LYS A 56 -6.70 -2.09 8.17
CA LYS A 56 -7.96 -1.40 7.87
C LYS A 56 -7.67 -0.06 7.23
N VAL A 57 -7.98 0.07 5.94
CA VAL A 57 -7.67 1.27 5.16
C VAL A 57 -8.96 1.95 4.72
N GLU A 58 -9.16 3.21 5.07
CA GLU A 58 -10.22 4.07 4.58
C GLU A 58 -9.61 5.23 3.79
N ALA A 59 -9.36 5.03 2.49
CA ALA A 59 -8.54 5.95 1.71
C ALA A 59 -8.82 5.93 0.20
N ASP A 60 -8.45 7.02 -0.47
CA ASP A 60 -8.23 7.03 -1.91
C ASP A 60 -6.79 6.57 -2.20
N VAL A 61 -6.65 5.44 -2.87
CA VAL A 61 -5.40 4.72 -3.08
C VAL A 61 -5.07 4.65 -4.57
N LYS A 62 -3.92 5.22 -4.93
CA LYS A 62 -3.30 5.07 -6.25
C LYS A 62 -1.89 4.52 -6.08
N VAL A 63 -1.69 3.27 -6.47
CA VAL A 63 -0.42 2.55 -6.28
C VAL A 63 0.04 1.88 -7.58
N GLY A 64 1.32 1.50 -7.67
CA GLY A 64 1.77 0.65 -8.77
C GLY A 64 1.19 -0.75 -8.60
N GLN A 65 1.33 -1.33 -7.41
CA GLN A 65 0.76 -2.64 -7.11
C GLN A 65 0.07 -2.62 -5.76
N LEU A 66 -1.00 -3.42 -5.66
CA LEU A 66 -1.82 -3.52 -4.47
C LEU A 66 -2.07 -4.98 -4.11
N VAL A 67 -1.72 -5.36 -2.88
CA VAL A 67 -2.06 -6.66 -2.27
C VAL A 67 -2.97 -6.39 -1.08
N ILE A 68 -4.14 -7.03 -1.05
CA ILE A 68 -5.14 -6.83 0.02
C ILE A 68 -5.44 -8.17 0.67
N ASN A 69 -5.01 -8.30 1.92
CA ASN A 69 -5.35 -9.42 2.81
C ASN A 69 -6.32 -8.98 3.94
N GLY A 70 -6.46 -7.68 4.17
CA GLY A 70 -7.35 -7.07 5.17
C GLY A 70 -8.55 -6.35 4.56
N GLU A 71 -8.97 -5.24 5.17
CA GLU A 71 -10.12 -4.46 4.74
C GLU A 71 -9.71 -3.12 4.11
N VAL A 72 -10.32 -2.78 2.97
CA VAL A 72 -10.15 -1.47 2.33
C VAL A 72 -11.50 -0.87 1.94
N ARG A 73 -11.70 0.42 2.23
CA ARG A 73 -12.86 1.23 1.86
C ARG A 73 -12.39 2.53 1.21
N GLY A 74 -12.91 2.85 0.03
CA GLY A 74 -12.54 4.06 -0.72
C GLY A 74 -12.24 3.73 -2.19
N THR A 75 -11.56 4.64 -2.88
CA THR A 75 -11.23 4.49 -4.31
C THR A 75 -9.90 3.77 -4.48
N LEU A 76 -9.83 2.77 -5.36
CA LEU A 76 -8.62 2.00 -5.62
C LEU A 76 -8.20 2.06 -7.10
N GLN A 77 -6.93 2.39 -7.34
CA GLN A 77 -6.30 2.34 -8.66
C GLN A 77 -4.90 1.69 -8.57
N ALA A 78 -4.67 0.64 -9.37
CA ALA A 78 -3.39 -0.08 -9.49
C ALA A 78 -2.98 -0.24 -10.97
N SER A 79 -1.68 -0.39 -11.30
CA SER A 79 -1.13 -0.31 -12.69
C SER A 79 -0.01 -1.30 -13.05
#